data_AF-A0A4Q5WQ59-F1
#
_entry.id   AF-A0A4Q5WQ59-F1
#
_cell.length_a   1.000
_cell.length_b   1.000
_cell.length_c   1.000
_cell.angle_alpha   90.00
_cell.angle_beta   90.00
_cell.angle_gamma   90.00
#
_symmetry.space_group_name_H-M   'P 1'
#
loop_
_entity.id
_entity.type
_entity.pdbx_description
1 polymer ?
#
loop_
_entity_poly.entity_id
_entity_poly.type
_entity_poly.pdbx_seq_one_letter_code
_entity_poly.pdbx_strand_id
1 'polypeptide(L)'
;MDIGTLATTNIIVLIVVGVVVWGTRKWWSEWIAQQVRGDVEERLERLRFELRQSESEIEVLRDSALSNLKTTQAALTQRRMKAVDDLWAGVDQWSQFNGTLMTMALLRSDAFLESLEQGDRDSIHFAEEMLKAAPTDIEDVGSIARSARPYVSELAWGLYTAYLSIFAGAAITARMFKPRGSNVKGLATKSIDEILIKALPDQESYIRSAGSISHYHLADVLRTRILEELQKILAGKEQDAEGIARAAEIGAAAAKLREAQDRSEATGGKDKLPTERG
;
A
#
# COMPACT_ATOMS: atom_id res chain seq x y z
N MET A 1 -2.57 83.05 73.13
CA MET A 1 -2.73 81.64 72.70
C MET A 1 -1.50 80.89 73.19
N ASP A 2 -1.67 80.07 74.22
CA ASP A 2 -0.57 79.40 74.91
C ASP A 2 -0.03 78.22 74.11
N ILE A 3 1.24 78.31 73.73
CA ILE A 3 1.95 77.27 72.97
C ILE A 3 2.19 76.01 73.86
N GLY A 4 2.11 76.15 75.19
CA GLY A 4 2.36 75.06 76.15
C GLY A 4 1.23 74.02 76.30
N THR A 5 -0.03 74.37 76.04
CA THR A 5 -1.17 73.45 76.20
C THR A 5 -1.42 72.56 74.96
N LEU A 6 -0.91 72.97 73.79
CA LEU A 6 -0.92 72.16 72.56
C LEU A 6 0.15 71.04 72.58
N ALA A 7 1.26 71.26 73.31
CA ALA A 7 2.34 70.27 73.39
C ALA A 7 1.96 69.07 74.27
N THR A 8 1.28 69.30 75.40
CA THR A 8 0.91 68.25 76.37
C THR A 8 -0.25 67.38 75.89
N THR A 9 -1.20 67.95 75.15
CA THR A 9 -2.31 67.19 74.53
C THR A 9 -1.82 66.23 73.45
N ASN A 10 -0.83 66.60 72.63
CA ASN A 10 -0.24 65.71 71.62
C ASN A 10 0.49 64.51 72.23
N ILE A 11 1.19 64.69 73.36
CA ILE A 11 1.93 63.59 74.02
C ILE A 11 0.95 62.53 74.56
N ILE A 12 -0.17 62.96 75.15
CA ILE A 12 -1.18 62.03 75.68
C ILE A 12 -1.85 61.23 74.56
N VAL A 13 -2.15 61.87 73.42
CA VAL A 13 -2.71 61.19 72.24
C VAL A 13 -1.74 60.12 71.72
N LEU A 14 -0.42 60.40 71.66
CA LEU A 14 0.57 59.43 71.23
C LEU A 14 0.67 58.21 72.17
N ILE A 15 0.60 58.42 73.49
CA ILE A 15 0.64 57.33 74.46
C ILE A 15 -0.63 56.47 74.36
N VAL A 16 -1.81 57.09 74.24
CA VAL A 16 -3.08 56.36 74.09
C VAL A 16 -3.10 55.57 72.79
N VAL A 17 -2.65 56.15 71.68
CA VAL A 17 -2.52 55.44 70.40
C VAL A 17 -1.53 54.29 70.51
N GLY A 18 -0.40 54.47 71.19
CA GLY A 18 0.59 53.40 71.41
C GLY A 18 0.02 52.21 72.19
N VAL A 19 -0.74 52.47 73.26
CA VAL A 19 -1.37 51.40 74.06
C VAL A 19 -2.48 50.68 73.28
N VAL A 20 -3.29 51.41 72.51
CA VAL A 20 -4.33 50.82 71.65
C VAL A 20 -3.72 49.97 70.52
N VAL A 21 -2.67 50.46 69.86
CA VAL A 21 -1.94 49.71 68.83
C VAL A 21 -1.28 48.46 69.43
N TRP A 22 -0.72 48.55 70.64
CA TRP A 22 -0.11 47.41 71.31
C TRP A 22 -1.14 46.36 71.74
N GLY A 23 -2.27 46.77 72.31
CA GLY A 23 -3.35 45.86 72.71
C GLY A 23 -4.04 45.17 71.53
N THR A 24 -4.20 45.87 70.40
CA THR A 24 -4.81 45.31 69.18
C THR A 24 -3.87 44.44 68.35
N ARG A 25 -2.55 44.50 68.58
CA ARG A 25 -1.55 43.72 67.84
C ARG A 25 -1.84 42.21 67.84
N LYS A 26 -2.19 41.65 69.00
CA LYS A 26 -2.46 40.22 69.15
C LYS A 26 -3.72 39.82 68.37
N TRP A 27 -4.78 40.61 68.51
CA TRP A 27 -6.03 40.43 67.78
C TRP A 27 -5.83 40.52 66.26
N TRP A 28 -5.05 41.52 65.77
CA TRP A 28 -4.69 41.63 64.36
C TRP A 28 -3.90 40.41 63.86
N SER A 29 -2.96 39.89 64.64
CA SER A 29 -2.15 38.73 64.23
C SER A 29 -2.97 37.44 64.10
N GLU A 30 -3.90 37.21 65.03
CA GLU A 30 -4.79 36.05 65.00
C GLU A 30 -5.80 36.17 63.85
N TRP A 31 -6.34 37.36 63.64
CA TRP A 31 -7.24 37.64 62.52
C TRP A 31 -6.54 37.43 61.16
N ILE A 32 -5.34 37.97 60.97
CA ILE A 32 -4.55 37.76 59.73
C ILE A 32 -4.22 36.27 59.56
N ALA A 33 -3.78 35.58 60.62
CA ALA A 33 -3.47 34.16 60.53
C ALA A 33 -4.68 33.31 60.15
N GLN A 34 -5.87 33.67 60.63
CA GLN A 34 -7.10 32.96 60.30
C GLN A 34 -7.56 33.22 58.87
N GLN A 35 -7.45 34.47 58.39
CA GLN A 35 -7.73 34.82 56.99
C GLN A 35 -6.76 34.10 56.04
N VAL A 36 -5.46 34.14 56.32
CA VAL A 36 -4.45 33.46 55.49
C VAL A 36 -4.63 31.95 55.50
N ARG A 37 -5.01 31.34 56.65
CA ARG A 37 -5.31 29.90 56.71
C ARG A 37 -6.51 29.54 55.85
N GLY A 38 -7.60 30.31 55.93
CA GLY A 38 -8.79 30.10 55.10
C GLY A 38 -8.48 30.18 53.61
N ASP A 39 -7.77 31.24 53.20
CA ASP A 39 -7.34 31.42 51.80
C ASP A 39 -6.43 30.29 51.32
N VAL A 40 -5.52 29.80 52.16
CA VAL A 40 -4.62 28.69 51.83
C VAL A 40 -5.40 27.38 51.72
N GLU A 41 -6.32 27.10 52.64
CA GLU A 41 -7.18 25.92 52.59
C GLU A 41 -8.08 25.93 51.35
N GLU A 42 -8.73 27.05 51.03
CA GLU A 42 -9.57 27.19 49.83
C GLU A 42 -8.75 26.99 48.55
N ARG A 43 -7.56 27.60 48.46
CA ARG A 43 -6.67 27.41 47.31
C ARG A 43 -6.18 25.97 47.19
N LEU A 44 -5.87 25.31 48.31
CA LEU A 44 -5.47 23.89 48.31
C LEU A 44 -6.61 22.97 47.88
N GLU A 45 -7.83 23.22 48.35
CA GLU A 45 -9.01 22.47 47.92
C GLU A 45 -9.33 22.69 46.45
N ARG A 46 -9.26 23.95 45.98
CA ARG A 46 -9.43 24.28 44.54
C ARG A 46 -8.36 23.58 43.70
N LEU A 47 -7.09 23.67 44.07
CA LEU A 47 -6.01 23.01 43.34
C LEU A 47 -6.18 21.48 43.33
N ARG A 48 -6.58 20.86 44.45
CA ARG A 48 -6.87 19.42 44.50
C ARG A 48 -8.03 19.02 43.60
N PHE A 49 -9.08 19.84 43.57
CA PHE A 49 -10.24 19.63 42.69
C PHE A 49 -9.85 19.76 41.22
N GLU A 50 -9.14 20.83 40.84
CA GLU A 50 -8.61 21.05 39.49
C GLU A 50 -7.68 19.91 39.07
N LEU A 51 -6.83 19.40 39.98
CA LEU A 51 -5.95 18.28 39.68
C LEU A 51 -6.75 17.01 39.37
N ARG A 52 -7.74 16.66 40.20
CA ARG A 52 -8.63 15.50 39.96
C ARG A 52 -9.42 15.64 38.66
N GLN A 53 -9.90 16.86 38.38
CA GLN A 53 -10.60 17.13 37.12
C GLN A 53 -9.65 16.92 35.94
N SER A 54 -8.44 17.47 35.99
CA SER A 54 -7.43 17.31 34.95
C SER A 54 -7.01 15.85 34.76
N GLU A 55 -6.88 15.07 35.84
CA GLU A 55 -6.60 13.63 35.79
C GLU A 55 -7.72 12.87 35.08
N SER A 56 -8.99 13.18 35.39
CA SER A 56 -10.14 12.57 34.73
C SER A 56 -10.25 12.94 33.25
N GLU A 57 -9.91 14.18 32.88
CA GLU A 57 -9.90 14.64 31.49
C GLU A 57 -8.78 13.94 30.70
N ILE A 58 -7.59 13.77 31.29
CA ILE A 58 -6.47 13.04 30.68
C ILE A 58 -6.84 11.57 30.48
N GLU A 59 -7.53 10.94 31.43
CA GLU A 59 -7.99 9.55 31.31
C GLU A 59 -8.98 9.38 30.15
N VAL A 60 -9.99 10.26 30.05
CA VAL A 60 -10.96 10.25 28.95
C VAL A 60 -10.29 10.50 27.59
N LEU A 61 -9.33 11.43 27.52
CA LEU A 61 -8.59 11.69 26.28
C LEU A 61 -7.71 10.50 25.87
N ARG A 62 -7.06 9.85 26.83
CA ARG A 62 -6.24 8.65 26.59
C ARG A 62 -7.10 7.50 26.08
N ASP A 63 -8.23 7.24 26.72
CA ASP A 63 -9.15 6.17 26.34
C ASP A 63 -9.78 6.43 24.96
N SER A 64 -10.16 7.68 24.70
CA SER A 64 -10.66 8.10 23.39
C SER A 64 -9.60 7.92 22.29
N ALA A 65 -8.37 8.36 22.54
CA ALA A 65 -7.26 8.20 21.60
C ALA A 65 -6.93 6.72 21.33
N LEU A 66 -6.89 5.88 22.37
CA LEU A 66 -6.67 4.43 22.23
C LEU A 66 -7.81 3.75 21.48
N SER A 67 -9.07 4.14 21.73
CA SER A 67 -10.24 3.64 21.01
C SER A 67 -10.20 4.00 19.52
N ASN A 68 -9.85 5.25 19.20
CA ASN A 68 -9.70 5.70 17.82
C ASN A 68 -8.55 4.96 17.10
N LEU A 69 -7.43 4.74 17.78
CA LEU A 69 -6.31 3.96 17.25
C LEU A 69 -6.73 2.51 16.94
N LYS A 70 -7.43 1.84 17.87
CA LYS A 70 -7.96 0.48 17.64
C LYS A 70 -8.92 0.43 16.46
N THR A 71 -9.82 1.40 16.35
CA THR A 71 -10.79 1.50 15.24
C THR A 71 -10.08 1.70 13.90
N THR A 72 -9.08 2.57 13.87
CA THR A 72 -8.27 2.82 12.68
C THR A 72 -7.48 1.57 12.28
N GLN A 73 -6.88 0.88 13.26
CA GLN A 73 -6.14 -0.36 13.03
C GLN A 73 -7.04 -1.49 12.53
N ALA A 74 -8.26 -1.61 13.07
CA ALA A 74 -9.25 -2.58 12.61
C ALA A 74 -9.69 -2.29 11.17
N ALA A 75 -10.01 -1.03 10.85
CA ALA A 75 -10.38 -0.62 9.49
C ALA A 75 -9.26 -0.87 8.47
N LEU A 76 -8.01 -0.59 8.85
CA LEU A 76 -6.84 -0.86 8.01
C LEU A 76 -6.62 -2.36 7.80
N THR A 77 -6.77 -3.17 8.86
CA THR A 77 -6.67 -4.63 8.78
C THR A 77 -7.75 -5.21 7.86
N GLN A 78 -8.99 -4.72 7.96
CA GLN A 78 -10.08 -5.12 7.07
C GLN A 78 -9.77 -4.80 5.60
N ARG A 79 -9.21 -3.62 5.31
CA ARG A 79 -8.79 -3.26 3.96
C ARG A 79 -7.66 -4.14 3.44
N ARG A 80 -6.69 -4.50 4.29
CA ARG A 80 -5.61 -5.44 3.95
C ARG A 80 -6.16 -6.82 3.62
N MET A 81 -7.07 -7.36 4.44
CA MET A 81 -7.72 -8.65 4.17
C MET A 81 -8.44 -8.64 2.82
N LYS A 82 -9.27 -7.61 2.57
CA LYS A 82 -9.94 -7.46 1.29
C LYS A 82 -8.96 -7.37 0.12
N ALA A 83 -7.86 -6.63 0.27
CA ALA A 83 -6.86 -6.51 -0.78
C ALA A 83 -6.12 -7.82 -1.06
N VAL A 84 -5.87 -8.63 -0.03
CA VAL A 84 -5.33 -10.00 -0.18
C VAL A 84 -6.30 -10.85 -0.98
N ASP A 85 -7.60 -10.81 -0.64
CA ASP A 85 -8.64 -11.55 -1.36
C ASP A 85 -8.77 -11.08 -2.82
N ASP A 86 -8.78 -9.76 -3.06
CA ASP A 86 -8.88 -9.16 -4.39
C ASP A 86 -7.65 -9.52 -5.26
N LEU A 87 -6.44 -9.55 -4.67
CA LEU A 87 -5.21 -9.94 -5.39
C LEU A 87 -5.25 -11.43 -5.74
N TRP A 88 -5.65 -12.29 -4.79
CA TRP A 88 -5.75 -13.73 -5.02
C TRP A 88 -6.83 -14.06 -6.06
N ALA A 89 -7.98 -13.40 -6.00
CA ALA A 89 -9.02 -13.52 -7.02
C ALA A 89 -8.46 -13.15 -8.42
N GLY A 90 -7.59 -12.14 -8.50
CA GLY A 90 -6.85 -11.83 -9.73
C GLY A 90 -5.98 -12.99 -10.22
N VAL A 91 -5.23 -13.64 -9.31
CA VAL A 91 -4.41 -14.83 -9.64
C VAL A 91 -5.27 -15.98 -10.18
N ASP A 92 -6.40 -16.24 -9.53
CA ASP A 92 -7.33 -17.30 -9.93
C ASP A 92 -7.99 -17.00 -11.29
N GLN A 93 -8.36 -15.74 -11.56
CA GLN A 93 -8.86 -15.33 -12.87
C GLN A 93 -7.86 -15.61 -13.99
N TRP A 94 -6.57 -15.38 -13.78
CA TRP A 94 -5.54 -15.70 -14.77
C TRP A 94 -5.28 -17.20 -14.92
N SER A 95 -5.54 -17.99 -13.88
CA SER A 95 -5.33 -19.44 -13.93
C SER A 95 -6.20 -20.16 -14.99
N GLN A 96 -7.32 -19.56 -15.39
CA GLN A 96 -8.15 -20.08 -16.48
C GLN A 96 -7.42 -20.12 -17.83
N PHE A 97 -6.34 -19.33 -17.98
CA PHE A 97 -5.49 -19.31 -19.17
C PHE A 97 -4.37 -20.36 -19.14
N ASN A 98 -4.32 -21.24 -18.12
CA ASN A 98 -3.30 -22.28 -18.00
C ASN A 98 -3.28 -23.22 -19.21
N GLY A 99 -4.45 -23.53 -19.80
CA GLY A 99 -4.52 -24.33 -21.02
C GLY A 99 -3.84 -23.66 -22.21
N THR A 100 -4.05 -22.35 -22.38
CA THR A 100 -3.37 -21.56 -23.41
C THR A 100 -1.87 -21.51 -23.17
N LEU A 101 -1.45 -21.28 -21.93
CA LEU A 101 -0.04 -21.23 -21.56
C LEU A 101 0.67 -22.58 -21.80
N MET A 102 0.04 -23.68 -21.41
CA MET A 102 0.54 -25.04 -21.67
C MET A 102 0.65 -25.30 -23.17
N THR A 103 -0.38 -24.94 -23.94
CA THR A 103 -0.38 -25.08 -25.40
C THR A 103 0.76 -24.29 -26.03
N MET A 104 0.98 -23.05 -25.57
CA MET A 104 2.10 -22.20 -26.03
C MET A 104 3.47 -22.78 -25.69
N ALA A 105 3.61 -23.43 -24.52
CA ALA A 105 4.86 -24.06 -24.12
C ALA A 105 5.17 -25.31 -24.97
N LEU A 106 4.16 -26.06 -25.39
CA LEU A 106 4.33 -27.25 -26.24
C LEU A 106 4.53 -26.91 -27.72
N LEU A 107 3.94 -25.80 -28.18
CA LEU A 107 4.13 -25.32 -29.54
C LEU A 107 5.54 -24.76 -29.72
N ARG A 108 6.26 -25.30 -30.70
CA ARG A 108 7.48 -24.65 -31.22
C ARG A 108 7.03 -23.43 -32.01
N SER A 109 6.93 -22.29 -31.34
CA SER A 109 6.37 -21.04 -31.88
C SER A 109 6.91 -20.71 -33.26
N ASP A 110 8.20 -20.89 -33.48
CA ASP A 110 8.85 -20.55 -34.76
C ASP A 110 8.39 -21.46 -35.90
N ALA A 111 8.37 -22.78 -35.68
CA ALA A 111 7.94 -23.75 -36.68
C ALA A 111 6.44 -23.65 -36.98
N PHE A 112 5.64 -23.32 -35.97
CA PHE A 112 4.20 -23.11 -36.13
C PHE A 112 3.88 -21.80 -36.86
N LEU A 113 4.66 -20.73 -36.61
CA LEU A 113 4.56 -19.50 -37.38
C LEU A 113 4.93 -19.72 -38.85
N GLU A 114 6.00 -20.46 -39.12
CA GLU A 114 6.40 -20.82 -40.48
C GLU A 114 5.30 -21.62 -41.22
N SER A 115 4.64 -22.57 -40.54
CA SER A 115 3.53 -23.33 -41.17
C SER A 115 2.31 -22.44 -41.44
N LEU A 116 2.00 -21.49 -40.56
CA LEU A 116 0.95 -20.49 -40.79
C LEU A 116 1.29 -19.57 -41.97
N GLU A 117 2.54 -19.11 -42.09
CA GLU A 117 3.00 -18.29 -43.23
C GLU A 117 2.92 -19.04 -44.56
N GLN A 118 3.18 -20.35 -44.55
CA GLN A 118 3.04 -21.23 -45.71
C GLN A 118 1.57 -21.55 -46.05
N GLY A 119 0.62 -21.13 -45.22
CA GLY A 119 -0.80 -21.37 -45.43
C GLY A 119 -1.24 -22.80 -45.14
N ASP A 120 -0.53 -23.51 -44.25
CA ASP A 120 -0.92 -24.86 -43.84
C ASP A 120 -2.31 -24.86 -43.20
N ARG A 121 -3.23 -25.62 -43.80
CA ARG A 121 -4.65 -25.62 -43.42
C ARG A 121 -4.86 -26.14 -42.00
N ASP A 122 -4.09 -27.13 -41.58
CA ASP A 122 -4.23 -27.74 -40.26
C ASP A 122 -3.73 -26.78 -39.18
N SER A 123 -2.60 -26.10 -39.42
CA SER A 123 -2.08 -25.06 -38.54
C SER A 123 -3.05 -23.86 -38.42
N ILE A 124 -3.64 -23.41 -39.52
CA ILE A 124 -4.66 -22.35 -39.52
C ILE A 124 -5.88 -22.76 -38.70
N HIS A 125 -6.42 -23.96 -38.96
CA HIS A 125 -7.57 -24.48 -38.24
C HIS A 125 -7.28 -24.60 -36.74
N PHE A 126 -6.10 -25.12 -36.37
CA PHE A 126 -5.67 -25.21 -34.99
C PHE A 126 -5.58 -23.83 -34.32
N ALA A 127 -5.00 -22.83 -34.98
CA ALA A 127 -4.92 -21.46 -34.46
C ALA A 127 -6.31 -20.84 -34.25
N GLU A 128 -7.25 -21.06 -35.18
CA GLU A 128 -8.63 -20.59 -35.07
C GLU A 128 -9.37 -21.23 -33.90
N GLU A 129 -9.27 -22.55 -33.73
CA GLU A 129 -9.89 -23.27 -32.62
C GLU A 129 -9.29 -22.85 -31.26
N MET A 130 -7.97 -22.67 -31.21
CA MET A 130 -7.29 -22.19 -30.01
C MET A 130 -7.72 -20.75 -29.64
N LEU A 131 -7.91 -19.88 -30.63
CA LEU A 131 -8.40 -18.52 -30.41
C LEU A 131 -9.85 -18.48 -29.94
N LYS A 132 -10.70 -19.40 -30.40
CA LYS A 132 -12.08 -19.54 -29.90
C LYS A 132 -12.12 -20.05 -28.46
N ALA A 133 -11.19 -20.92 -28.09
CA ALA A 133 -11.07 -21.45 -26.74
C ALA A 133 -10.43 -20.46 -25.76
N ALA A 134 -9.64 -19.50 -26.26
CA ALA A 134 -9.04 -18.46 -25.43
C ALA A 134 -10.13 -17.49 -24.91
N PRO A 135 -10.11 -17.13 -23.61
CA PRO A 135 -11.02 -16.13 -23.08
C PRO A 135 -10.94 -14.80 -23.85
N THR A 136 -12.08 -14.25 -24.25
CA THR A 136 -12.16 -13.05 -25.09
C THR A 136 -11.80 -11.77 -24.32
N ASP A 137 -12.13 -11.71 -23.03
CA ASP A 137 -12.13 -10.48 -22.23
C ASP A 137 -10.85 -10.29 -21.42
N ILE A 138 -9.70 -10.30 -22.08
CA ILE A 138 -8.38 -10.10 -21.44
C ILE A 138 -8.28 -8.73 -20.74
N GLU A 139 -9.03 -7.74 -21.20
CA GLU A 139 -9.03 -6.38 -20.65
C GLU A 139 -9.66 -6.31 -19.25
N ASP A 140 -10.63 -7.18 -18.98
CA ASP A 140 -11.33 -7.23 -17.69
C ASP A 140 -10.61 -8.11 -16.66
N VAL A 141 -9.80 -9.06 -17.14
CA VAL A 141 -9.05 -10.00 -16.30
C VAL A 141 -8.00 -9.23 -15.49
N GLY A 142 -8.08 -9.35 -14.16
CA GLY A 142 -7.15 -8.69 -13.24
C GLY A 142 -7.48 -7.22 -12.93
N SER A 143 -8.64 -6.70 -13.37
CA SER A 143 -9.14 -5.39 -12.96
C SER A 143 -9.35 -5.30 -11.44
N ILE A 144 -9.86 -6.37 -10.82
CA ILE A 144 -10.09 -6.51 -9.37
C ILE A 144 -8.79 -6.35 -8.58
N ALA A 145 -7.69 -6.93 -9.06
CA ALA A 145 -6.40 -6.85 -8.38
C ALA A 145 -5.84 -5.41 -8.28
N ARG A 146 -6.26 -4.48 -9.14
CA ARG A 146 -5.72 -3.11 -9.15
C ARG A 146 -6.08 -2.33 -7.88
N SER A 147 -7.25 -2.57 -7.29
CA SER A 147 -7.65 -1.93 -6.03
C SER A 147 -6.87 -2.44 -4.82
N ALA A 148 -6.24 -3.62 -4.93
CA ALA A 148 -5.45 -4.21 -3.86
C ALA A 148 -4.10 -3.51 -3.65
N ARG A 149 -3.53 -2.90 -4.71
CA ARG A 149 -2.16 -2.37 -4.72
C ARG A 149 -1.78 -1.51 -3.50
N PRO A 150 -2.60 -0.55 -3.02
CA PRO A 150 -2.23 0.29 -1.87
C PRO A 150 -2.12 -0.43 -0.53
N TYR A 151 -2.66 -1.65 -0.44
CA TYR A 151 -2.80 -2.39 0.82
C TYR A 151 -2.01 -3.70 0.84
N VAL A 152 -1.35 -4.05 -0.27
CA VAL A 152 -0.47 -5.22 -0.35
C VAL A 152 0.99 -4.81 -0.34
N SER A 153 1.84 -5.78 -0.09
CA SER A 153 3.28 -5.63 -0.12
C SER A 153 3.73 -5.34 -1.56
N GLU A 154 4.73 -4.46 -1.75
CA GLU A 154 5.27 -4.18 -3.09
C GLU A 154 5.82 -5.46 -3.74
N LEU A 155 6.35 -6.39 -2.95
CA LEU A 155 6.86 -7.66 -3.43
C LEU A 155 5.72 -8.56 -3.94
N ALA A 156 4.61 -8.64 -3.20
CA ALA A 156 3.42 -9.37 -3.64
C ALA A 156 2.90 -8.81 -4.97
N TRP A 157 2.86 -7.48 -5.09
CA TRP A 157 2.45 -6.81 -6.32
C TRP A 157 3.42 -7.06 -7.48
N GLY A 158 4.73 -7.04 -7.22
CA GLY A 158 5.77 -7.38 -8.19
C GLY A 158 5.64 -8.81 -8.70
N LEU A 159 5.51 -9.78 -7.80
CA LEU A 159 5.29 -11.19 -8.14
C LEU A 159 4.00 -11.38 -8.95
N TYR A 160 2.90 -10.73 -8.56
CA TYR A 160 1.65 -10.74 -9.32
C TYR A 160 1.83 -10.13 -10.72
N THR A 161 2.61 -9.06 -10.84
CA THR A 161 2.90 -8.44 -12.14
C THR A 161 3.73 -9.36 -13.03
N ALA A 162 4.71 -10.06 -12.47
CA ALA A 162 5.48 -11.07 -13.18
C ALA A 162 4.57 -12.22 -13.66
N TYR A 163 3.67 -12.68 -12.79
CA TYR A 163 2.69 -13.71 -13.12
C TYR A 163 1.78 -13.28 -14.28
N LEU A 164 1.22 -12.06 -14.19
CA LEU A 164 0.45 -11.44 -15.26
C LEU A 164 1.22 -11.36 -16.59
N SER A 165 2.51 -11.00 -16.54
CA SER A 165 3.31 -10.84 -17.76
C SER A 165 3.46 -12.15 -18.56
N ILE A 166 3.50 -13.30 -17.89
CA ILE A 166 3.51 -14.62 -18.54
C ILE A 166 2.23 -14.81 -19.34
N PHE A 167 1.06 -14.67 -18.70
CA PHE A 167 -0.22 -14.90 -19.34
C PHE A 167 -0.52 -13.88 -20.42
N ALA A 168 -0.21 -12.60 -20.17
CA ALA A 168 -0.35 -11.54 -21.17
C ALA A 168 0.54 -11.84 -22.39
N GLY A 169 1.79 -12.27 -22.18
CA GLY A 169 2.69 -12.69 -23.25
C GLY A 169 2.14 -13.85 -24.07
N ALA A 170 1.64 -14.90 -23.41
CA ALA A 170 1.04 -16.05 -24.07
C ALA A 170 -0.24 -15.68 -24.84
N ALA A 171 -1.11 -14.86 -24.26
CA ALA A 171 -2.32 -14.38 -24.90
C ALA A 171 -2.05 -13.51 -26.14
N ILE A 172 -1.08 -12.60 -26.03
CA ILE A 172 -0.65 -11.76 -27.15
C ILE A 172 -0.07 -12.64 -28.26
N THR A 173 0.76 -13.62 -27.91
CA THR A 173 1.31 -14.61 -28.86
C THR A 173 0.20 -15.37 -29.57
N ALA A 174 -0.78 -15.89 -28.83
CA ALA A 174 -1.92 -16.60 -29.39
C ALA A 174 -2.71 -15.72 -30.37
N ARG A 175 -2.93 -14.44 -30.04
CA ARG A 175 -3.61 -13.46 -30.92
C ARG A 175 -2.85 -13.16 -32.20
N MET A 176 -1.53 -13.33 -32.23
CA MET A 176 -0.71 -13.14 -33.43
C MET A 176 -0.85 -14.27 -34.45
N PHE A 177 -1.33 -15.46 -34.05
CA PHE A 177 -1.58 -16.57 -34.98
C PHE A 177 -2.79 -16.37 -35.91
N LYS A 178 -3.36 -15.16 -35.96
CA LYS A 178 -4.43 -14.85 -36.91
C LYS A 178 -3.89 -14.96 -38.36
N PRO A 179 -4.63 -15.58 -39.30
CA PRO A 179 -4.15 -15.90 -40.66
C PRO A 179 -3.75 -14.73 -41.59
N ARG A 180 -3.62 -13.50 -41.09
CA ARG A 180 -3.29 -12.29 -41.87
C ARG A 180 -2.14 -11.50 -41.25
N GLY A 181 -0.92 -12.03 -41.40
CA GLY A 181 0.25 -11.24 -41.81
C GLY A 181 0.78 -10.16 -40.87
N SER A 182 0.60 -10.25 -39.55
CA SER A 182 1.39 -9.42 -38.65
C SER A 182 2.80 -10.02 -38.55
N ASN A 183 3.75 -9.42 -39.26
CA ASN A 183 5.17 -9.77 -39.31
C ASN A 183 5.83 -9.42 -37.96
N VAL A 184 5.43 -10.08 -36.87
CA VAL A 184 5.95 -9.82 -35.52
C VAL A 184 7.02 -10.86 -35.20
N LYS A 185 8.14 -10.78 -35.93
CA LYS A 185 9.34 -11.50 -35.54
C LYS A 185 9.83 -10.95 -34.20
N GLY A 186 9.90 -11.81 -33.20
CA GLY A 186 10.43 -11.49 -31.88
C GLY A 186 9.37 -10.94 -30.93
N LEU A 187 8.44 -11.81 -30.53
CA LEU A 187 7.68 -11.59 -29.31
C LEU A 187 8.63 -11.34 -28.13
N ALA A 188 8.17 -10.54 -27.18
CA ALA A 188 8.93 -10.06 -26.04
C ALA A 188 9.26 -11.15 -24.99
N THR A 189 9.48 -12.40 -25.41
CA THR A 189 9.89 -13.51 -24.54
C THR A 189 11.12 -13.15 -23.73
N LYS A 190 12.12 -12.49 -24.34
CA LYS A 190 13.30 -12.00 -23.62
C LYS A 190 12.96 -11.00 -22.51
N SER A 191 11.98 -10.12 -22.75
CA SER A 191 11.56 -9.15 -21.75
C SER A 191 10.79 -9.81 -20.60
N ILE A 192 10.01 -10.86 -20.89
CA ILE A 192 9.36 -11.67 -19.86
C ILE A 192 10.43 -12.41 -19.04
N ASP A 193 11.44 -12.99 -19.68
CA ASP A 193 12.56 -13.65 -18.98
C ASP A 193 13.28 -12.68 -18.02
N GLU A 194 13.53 -11.43 -18.43
CA GLU A 194 14.12 -10.41 -17.56
C GLU A 194 13.26 -10.10 -16.33
N ILE A 195 11.93 -10.04 -16.49
CA ILE A 195 10.99 -9.86 -15.38
C ILE A 195 11.03 -11.08 -14.46
N LEU A 196 11.04 -12.29 -15.02
CA LEU A 196 11.05 -13.53 -14.26
C LEU A 196 12.35 -13.73 -13.50
N ILE A 197 13.50 -13.39 -14.08
CA ILE A 197 14.80 -13.48 -13.40
C ILE A 197 14.83 -12.57 -12.18
N LYS A 198 14.25 -11.36 -12.27
CA LYS A 198 14.14 -10.44 -11.13
C LYS A 198 13.15 -10.91 -10.07
N ALA A 199 12.03 -11.49 -10.50
CA ALA A 199 11.01 -12.01 -9.60
C ALA A 199 11.43 -13.31 -8.90
N LEU A 200 12.21 -14.15 -9.59
CA LEU A 200 12.64 -15.49 -9.19
C LEU A 200 14.14 -15.67 -9.48
N PRO A 201 15.03 -14.98 -8.76
CA PRO A 201 16.48 -15.07 -8.99
C PRO A 201 17.02 -16.49 -8.74
N ASP A 202 16.37 -17.24 -7.86
CA ASP A 202 16.68 -18.66 -7.60
C ASP A 202 16.41 -19.56 -8.82
N GLN A 203 15.60 -19.11 -9.78
CA GLN A 203 15.24 -19.83 -11.00
C GLN A 203 15.97 -19.31 -12.26
N GLU A 204 16.95 -18.41 -12.11
CA GLU A 204 17.63 -17.77 -13.25
C GLU A 204 18.23 -18.79 -14.24
N SER A 205 18.93 -19.81 -13.72
CA SER A 205 19.55 -20.84 -14.55
C SER A 205 18.53 -21.65 -15.36
N TYR A 206 17.37 -21.92 -14.77
CA TYR A 206 16.27 -22.61 -15.43
C TYR A 206 15.62 -21.74 -16.50
N ILE A 207 15.35 -20.46 -16.20
CA ILE A 207 14.79 -19.50 -17.16
C ILE A 207 15.68 -19.39 -18.41
N ARG A 208 16.99 -19.22 -18.20
CA ARG A 208 17.95 -19.04 -19.31
C ARG A 208 18.12 -20.28 -20.18
N SER A 209 17.96 -21.47 -19.61
CA SER A 209 18.18 -22.74 -20.32
C SER A 209 16.93 -23.28 -21.01
N ALA A 210 15.76 -23.16 -20.38
CA ALA A 210 14.51 -23.70 -20.91
C ALA A 210 13.72 -22.72 -21.78
N GLY A 211 14.04 -21.42 -21.76
CA GLY A 211 13.39 -20.40 -22.59
C GLY A 211 11.89 -20.30 -22.31
N SER A 212 11.07 -20.12 -23.34
CA SER A 212 9.61 -19.95 -23.22
C SER A 212 8.88 -21.14 -22.60
N ILE A 213 9.43 -22.34 -22.70
CA ILE A 213 8.85 -23.56 -22.09
C ILE A 213 8.83 -23.41 -20.56
N SER A 214 9.80 -22.70 -19.98
CA SER A 214 9.86 -22.47 -18.54
C SER A 214 8.65 -21.68 -18.01
N HIS A 215 8.03 -20.82 -18.83
CA HIS A 215 6.98 -19.90 -18.39
C HIS A 215 5.77 -20.62 -17.79
N TYR A 216 5.39 -21.77 -18.36
CA TYR A 216 4.29 -22.59 -17.82
C TYR A 216 4.59 -23.08 -16.40
N HIS A 217 5.78 -23.61 -16.17
CA HIS A 217 6.19 -24.10 -14.85
C HIS A 217 6.39 -22.97 -13.84
N LEU A 218 6.95 -21.84 -14.30
CA LEU A 218 7.23 -20.68 -13.45
C LEU A 218 5.95 -19.96 -13.02
N ALA A 219 4.86 -20.05 -13.77
CA ALA A 219 3.56 -19.53 -13.35
C ALA A 219 3.10 -20.16 -12.02
N ASP A 220 3.28 -21.48 -11.85
CA ASP A 220 2.93 -22.16 -10.60
C ASP A 220 3.86 -21.77 -9.45
N VAL A 221 5.17 -21.65 -9.72
CA VAL A 221 6.14 -21.15 -8.75
C VAL A 221 5.77 -19.76 -8.27
N LEU A 222 5.45 -18.83 -9.19
CA LEU A 222 5.00 -17.48 -8.85
C LEU A 222 3.73 -17.49 -8.02
N ARG A 223 2.75 -18.33 -8.37
CA ARG A 223 1.51 -18.48 -7.59
C ARG A 223 1.80 -18.86 -6.14
N THR A 224 2.69 -19.84 -5.91
CA THR A 224 3.12 -20.21 -4.56
C THR A 224 3.83 -19.07 -3.84
N ARG A 225 4.76 -18.37 -4.51
CA ARG A 225 5.45 -17.20 -3.92
C ARG A 225 4.49 -16.06 -3.54
N ILE A 226 3.48 -15.80 -4.38
CA ILE A 226 2.43 -14.82 -4.10
C ILE A 226 1.67 -15.24 -2.85
N LEU A 227 1.23 -16.51 -2.76
CA LEU A 227 0.49 -17.01 -1.60
C LEU A 227 1.30 -16.90 -0.30
N GLU A 228 2.58 -17.29 -0.33
CA GLU A 228 3.50 -17.14 0.80
C GLU A 228 3.58 -15.69 1.27
N GLU A 229 3.72 -14.75 0.33
CA GLU A 229 3.81 -13.32 0.64
C GLU A 229 2.48 -12.76 1.17
N LEU A 230 1.34 -13.16 0.60
CA LEU A 230 0.02 -12.80 1.10
C LEU A 230 -0.22 -13.31 2.53
N GLN A 231 0.23 -14.52 2.86
CA GLN A 231 0.18 -15.06 4.22
C GLN A 231 1.03 -14.25 5.20
N LYS A 232 2.19 -13.72 4.78
CA LYS A 232 2.99 -12.81 5.63
C LYS A 232 2.26 -11.51 5.93
N ILE A 233 1.58 -10.92 4.94
CA ILE A 233 0.76 -9.72 5.12
C ILE A 233 -0.35 -9.97 6.14
N LEU A 234 -1.07 -11.10 6.02
CA LEU A 234 -2.12 -11.49 6.98
C LEU A 234 -1.58 -11.76 8.39
N ALA A 235 -0.37 -12.29 8.48
CA ALA A 235 0.33 -12.49 9.75
C ALA A 235 0.88 -11.18 10.36
N GLY A 236 0.72 -10.04 9.69
CA GLY A 236 1.23 -8.74 10.14
C GLY A 236 2.76 -8.65 10.12
N LYS A 237 3.45 -9.52 9.36
CA LYS A 237 4.90 -9.45 9.19
C LYS A 237 5.20 -8.35 8.16
N GLU A 238 5.85 -7.29 8.61
CA GLU A 238 6.25 -6.17 7.74
C GLU A 238 7.26 -6.61 6.69
N GLN A 239 7.31 -5.86 5.58
CA GLN A 239 8.28 -6.08 4.52
C GLN A 239 9.68 -5.68 5.00
N ASP A 240 10.66 -6.53 4.71
CA ASP A 240 12.06 -6.17 4.83
C ASP A 240 12.47 -5.20 3.70
N ALA A 241 13.56 -4.46 3.92
CA ALA A 241 14.09 -3.52 2.93
C ALA A 241 14.46 -4.23 1.60
N GLU A 242 14.83 -5.51 1.66
CA GLU A 242 15.16 -6.33 0.51
C GLU A 242 13.94 -6.63 -0.38
N GLY A 243 12.77 -6.89 0.21
CA GLY A 243 11.51 -7.09 -0.51
C GLY A 243 11.08 -5.84 -1.26
N ILE A 244 11.26 -4.65 -0.67
CA ILE A 244 10.97 -3.37 -1.31
C ILE A 244 11.88 -3.14 -2.52
N ALA A 245 13.18 -3.39 -2.37
CA ALA A 245 14.15 -3.24 -3.46
C ALA A 245 13.82 -4.17 -4.65
N ARG A 246 13.54 -5.45 -4.38
CA ARG A 246 13.16 -6.43 -5.42
C ARG A 246 11.88 -6.02 -6.15
N ALA A 247 10.87 -5.56 -5.43
CA ALA A 247 9.64 -5.10 -6.04
C ALA A 247 9.85 -3.95 -7.03
N ALA A 248 10.71 -2.98 -6.66
CA ALA A 248 11.05 -1.87 -7.53
C ALA A 248 11.72 -2.35 -8.83
N GLU A 249 12.61 -3.33 -8.76
CA GLU A 249 13.28 -3.89 -9.93
C GLU A 249 12.33 -4.62 -10.88
N ILE A 250 11.36 -5.37 -10.33
CA ILE A 250 10.31 -6.06 -11.08
C ILE A 250 9.39 -5.04 -11.76
N GLY A 251 8.94 -4.02 -11.01
CA GLY A 251 8.08 -2.96 -11.54
C GLY A 251 8.74 -2.19 -12.68
N ALA A 252 10.03 -1.87 -12.54
CA ALA A 252 10.79 -1.21 -13.59
C ALA A 252 10.95 -2.08 -14.85
N ALA A 253 11.11 -3.40 -14.71
CA ALA A 253 11.16 -4.31 -15.85
C ALA A 253 9.80 -4.43 -16.55
N ALA A 254 8.71 -4.56 -15.79
CA ALA A 254 7.35 -4.63 -16.32
C ALA A 254 6.94 -3.34 -17.06
N ALA A 255 7.31 -2.17 -16.54
CA ALA A 255 7.05 -0.89 -17.20
C ALA A 255 7.74 -0.80 -18.59
N LYS A 256 9.00 -1.24 -18.68
CA LYS A 256 9.73 -1.28 -19.95
C LYS A 256 9.08 -2.21 -20.98
N LEU A 257 8.57 -3.36 -20.54
CA LEU A 257 7.85 -4.29 -21.42
C LEU A 257 6.59 -3.63 -22.00
N ARG A 258 5.82 -2.93 -21.16
CA ARG A 258 4.62 -2.22 -21.59
C ARG A 258 4.92 -1.11 -22.60
N GLU A 259 5.96 -0.31 -22.35
CA GLU A 259 6.41 0.72 -23.29
C GLU A 259 6.90 0.14 -24.63
N ALA A 260 7.45 -1.08 -24.63
CA ALA A 260 7.84 -1.78 -25.86
C ALA A 260 6.62 -2.27 -26.64
N GLN A 261 5.60 -2.76 -25.94
CA GLN A 261 4.32 -3.18 -26.53
C GLN A 261 3.60 -2.00 -27.18
N ASP A 262 3.40 -0.89 -26.45
CA ASP A 262 2.73 0.31 -26.96
C ASP A 262 3.44 0.88 -28.21
N ARG A 263 4.79 0.84 -28.24
CA ARG A 263 5.57 1.24 -29.41
C ARG A 263 5.36 0.32 -30.61
N SER A 264 5.33 -0.99 -30.39
CA SER A 264 5.13 -1.97 -31.46
C SER A 264 3.75 -1.80 -32.14
N GLU A 265 2.71 -1.52 -31.36
CA GLU A 265 1.37 -1.24 -31.85
C GLU A 265 1.31 0.06 -32.67
N ALA A 266 1.97 1.12 -32.19
CA ALA A 266 2.02 2.41 -32.88
C ALA A 266 2.74 2.34 -34.24
N THR A 267 3.77 1.50 -34.37
CA THR A 267 4.48 1.27 -35.64
C THR A 267 3.72 0.37 -36.60
N GLY A 268 3.06 -0.69 -36.11
CA GLY A 268 2.29 -1.62 -36.94
C GLY A 268 1.03 -1.00 -37.56
N GLY A 269 0.49 0.08 -36.97
CA GLY A 269 -0.69 0.77 -37.49
C GLY A 269 -0.46 1.65 -38.73
N LYS A 270 0.79 2.06 -39.01
CA LYS A 270 1.10 3.02 -40.09
C LYS A 270 1.27 2.38 -41.48
N ASP A 271 1.47 1.07 -41.56
CA ASP A 271 1.66 0.34 -42.84
C ASP A 271 0.35 -0.13 -43.50
N LYS A 272 -0.82 0.28 -42.97
CA LYS A 272 -2.08 0.16 -43.71
C LYS A 272 -2.10 1.18 -44.86
N LEU A 273 -1.53 0.75 -45.99
CA LEU A 273 -1.54 1.40 -47.30
C LEU A 273 -2.91 2.00 -47.66
N PRO A 274 -2.93 3.13 -48.40
CA PRO A 274 -4.16 3.73 -48.88
C PRO A 274 -4.88 2.70 -49.74
N THR A 275 -6.08 2.31 -49.31
CA THR A 275 -7.04 1.59 -50.14
C THR A 275 -7.18 2.32 -51.46
N GLU A 276 -6.67 1.71 -52.53
CA GLU A 276 -6.95 2.11 -53.90
C GLU A 276 -8.48 2.15 -54.06
N ARG A 277 -9.02 3.36 -54.19
CA ARG A 277 -10.34 3.57 -54.78
C ARG A 277 -10.14 3.45 -56.29
N GLY A 278 -10.43 2.28 -56.83
CA GLY A 278 -10.68 2.01 -58.24
C GLY A 278 -12.07 1.43 -58.40
#